data_AF-A0AA96F9M8-F1
#
_entry.id   AF-A0AA96F9M8-F1
#
_cell.length_a   1.000
_cell.length_b   1.000
_cell.length_c   1.000
_cell.angle_alpha   90.00
_cell.angle_beta   90.00
_cell.angle_gamma   90.00
#
_symmetry.space_group_name_H-M   'P 1'
#
loop_
_entity.id
_entity.type
_entity.pdbx_description
1 polymer ?
#
loop_
_entity_poly.entity_id
_entity_poly.type
_entity_poly.pdbx_seq_one_letter_code
_entity_poly.pdbx_strand_id
1 'polypeptide(L)'
;MNESREALRRLMSAFEEHLTAVAGRRGEDDVAVDDAYDALAEAFESYESALDDEFGESLPVVLDDSDELDAHAVEDEDELDDDIEEFELH
;
A
#
# COMPACT_ATOMS: atom_id res chain seq x y z
N MET A 1 -20.99 -18.72 -10.90
CA MET A 1 -21.07 -17.24 -10.93
C MET A 1 -19.69 -16.75 -11.30
N ASN A 2 -19.55 -15.63 -12.03
CA ASN A 2 -18.23 -15.18 -12.48
C ASN A 2 -17.59 -14.33 -11.37
N GLU A 3 -17.25 -14.98 -10.25
CA GLU A 3 -16.78 -14.34 -9.02
C GLU A 3 -15.55 -13.47 -9.28
N SER A 4 -14.63 -13.92 -10.14
CA SER A 4 -13.46 -13.12 -10.57
C SER A 4 -13.84 -11.78 -11.21
N ARG A 5 -14.91 -11.75 -12.01
CA ARG A 5 -15.37 -10.51 -12.66
C ARG A 5 -16.03 -9.56 -11.68
N GLU A 6 -16.68 -10.07 -10.65
CA GLU A 6 -17.28 -9.25 -9.61
C GLU A 6 -16.22 -8.70 -8.65
N ALA A 7 -15.27 -9.54 -8.23
CA ALA A 7 -14.13 -9.12 -7.44
C ALA A 7 -13.27 -8.08 -8.17
N LEU A 8 -12.99 -8.26 -9.47
CA LEU A 8 -12.28 -7.26 -10.28
C LEU A 8 -13.00 -5.90 -10.31
N ARG A 9 -14.33 -5.89 -10.41
CA ARG A 9 -15.10 -4.63 -10.38
C ARG A 9 -15.03 -3.96 -9.00
N ARG A 10 -15.04 -4.74 -7.92
CA ARG A 10 -14.84 -4.19 -6.56
C ARG A 10 -13.46 -3.59 -6.41
N LEU A 11 -12.42 -4.29 -6.86
CA LEU A 11 -11.05 -3.78 -6.84
C LEU A 11 -10.91 -2.47 -7.62
N MET A 12 -11.51 -2.37 -8.81
CA MET A 12 -11.54 -1.10 -9.57
C MET A 12 -12.23 0.03 -8.79
N SER A 13 -13.37 -0.23 -8.14
CA SER A 13 -14.06 0.75 -7.29
C SER A 13 -13.18 1.20 -6.12
N ALA A 14 -12.52 0.25 -5.45
CA ALA A 14 -11.64 0.55 -4.32
C ALA A 14 -10.46 1.45 -4.74
N PHE A 15 -9.88 1.25 -5.93
CA PHE A 15 -8.86 2.16 -6.46
C PHE A 15 -9.40 3.59 -6.68
N GLU A 16 -10.62 3.73 -7.20
CA GLU A 16 -11.24 5.03 -7.41
C GLU A 16 -11.57 5.73 -6.07
N GLU A 17 -12.03 4.98 -5.08
CA GLU A 17 -12.32 5.44 -3.72
C GLU A 17 -11.05 5.87 -2.98
N HIS A 18 -9.99 5.05 -3.02
CA HIS A 18 -8.67 5.38 -2.48
C HIS A 18 -8.09 6.65 -3.12
N LEU A 19 -8.14 6.78 -4.45
CA LEU A 19 -7.69 8.00 -5.13
C LEU A 19 -8.52 9.21 -4.69
N THR A 20 -9.82 9.06 -4.52
CA THR A 20 -10.72 10.14 -4.06
C THR A 20 -10.37 10.58 -2.65
N ALA A 21 -10.11 9.64 -1.74
CA ALA A 21 -9.69 9.93 -0.36
C ALA A 21 -8.36 10.69 -0.33
N VAL A 22 -7.34 10.17 -1.04
CA VAL A 22 -6.01 10.81 -1.12
C VAL A 22 -6.08 12.22 -1.72
N ALA A 23 -6.84 12.40 -2.80
CA ALA A 23 -7.01 13.71 -3.42
C ALA A 23 -7.79 14.70 -2.54
N GLY A 24 -8.65 14.19 -1.65
CA GLY A 24 -9.48 14.97 -0.72
C GLY A 24 -8.88 15.16 0.67
N ARG A 25 -7.67 14.64 0.94
CA ARG A 25 -7.10 14.54 2.28
C ARG A 25 -7.02 15.89 3.01
N ARG A 26 -7.30 15.88 4.31
CA ARG A 26 -7.35 17.06 5.19
C ARG A 26 -6.31 16.96 6.30
N GLY A 27 -5.04 16.97 5.90
CA GLY A 27 -3.92 16.83 6.82
C GLY A 27 -3.09 15.60 6.49
N GLU A 28 -2.14 15.32 7.35
CA GLU A 28 -1.24 14.16 7.24
C GLU A 28 -1.94 12.89 7.77
N ASP A 29 -2.80 13.03 8.79
CA ASP A 29 -3.47 11.92 9.48
C ASP A 29 -4.97 11.87 9.14
N ASP A 30 -5.29 11.73 7.85
CA ASP A 30 -6.67 11.64 7.41
C ASP A 30 -7.16 10.20 7.48
N VAL A 31 -7.99 9.89 8.48
CA VAL A 31 -8.63 8.58 8.69
C VAL A 31 -9.33 8.07 7.43
N ALA A 32 -9.88 8.95 6.58
CA ALA A 32 -10.53 8.52 5.34
C ALA A 32 -9.54 7.92 4.33
N VAL A 33 -8.26 8.32 4.39
CA VAL A 33 -7.20 7.73 3.56
C VAL A 33 -6.85 6.35 4.09
N ASP A 34 -6.67 6.21 5.41
CA ASP A 34 -6.36 4.93 6.05
C ASP A 34 -7.48 3.91 5.81
N ASP A 35 -8.74 4.29 6.05
CA ASP A 35 -9.91 3.43 5.79
C ASP A 35 -9.98 2.99 4.32
N ALA A 36 -9.63 3.89 3.39
CA ALA A 36 -9.65 3.58 1.96
C ALA A 36 -8.46 2.71 1.52
N TYR A 37 -7.33 2.79 2.21
CA TYR A 37 -6.18 1.92 2.01
C TYR A 37 -6.51 0.49 2.42
N ASP A 38 -7.07 0.29 3.62
CA ASP A 38 -7.50 -1.01 4.13
C ASP A 38 -8.55 -1.65 3.21
N ALA A 39 -9.53 -0.87 2.76
CA ALA A 39 -10.56 -1.33 1.83
C ALA A 39 -9.97 -1.76 0.47
N LEU A 40 -8.92 -1.08 0.00
CA LEU A 40 -8.23 -1.44 -1.23
C LEU A 40 -7.45 -2.74 -1.08
N ALA A 41 -6.76 -2.93 0.05
CA ALA A 41 -6.05 -4.18 0.37
C ALA A 41 -7.02 -5.38 0.40
N GLU A 42 -8.14 -5.28 1.13
CA GLU A 42 -9.16 -6.34 1.19
C GLU A 42 -9.72 -6.68 -0.20
N ALA A 43 -9.99 -5.66 -1.02
CA ALA A 43 -10.51 -5.85 -2.37
C ALA A 43 -9.49 -6.53 -3.30
N PHE A 44 -8.20 -6.27 -3.10
CA PHE A 44 -7.11 -6.91 -3.84
C PHE A 44 -7.03 -8.40 -3.50
N GLU A 45 -6.98 -8.76 -2.22
CA GLU A 45 -6.93 -10.16 -1.77
C GLU A 45 -8.17 -10.95 -2.24
N SER A 46 -9.34 -10.32 -2.17
CA SER A 46 -10.58 -10.92 -2.65
C SER A 46 -10.53 -11.23 -4.15
N TYR A 47 -9.87 -10.38 -4.95
CA TYR A 47 -9.68 -10.63 -6.38
C TYR A 47 -8.65 -11.73 -6.65
N GLU A 48 -7.54 -11.73 -5.90
CA GLU A 48 -6.54 -12.80 -5.99
C GLU A 48 -7.15 -14.17 -5.66
N SER A 49 -7.87 -14.27 -4.53
CA SER A 49 -8.57 -15.50 -4.14
C SER A 49 -9.56 -15.96 -5.22
N ALA A 50 -10.32 -15.04 -5.82
CA ALA A 50 -11.27 -15.40 -6.87
C ALA A 50 -10.58 -15.90 -8.15
N LEU A 51 -9.41 -15.36 -8.50
CA LEU A 51 -8.60 -15.84 -9.62
C LEU A 51 -8.04 -17.24 -9.37
N ASP A 52 -7.55 -17.51 -8.17
CA ASP A 52 -7.08 -18.83 -7.78
C ASP A 52 -8.21 -19.87 -7.83
N ASP A 53 -9.37 -19.52 -7.28
CA ASP A 53 -10.55 -20.40 -7.26
C ASP A 53 -11.11 -20.69 -8.67
N GLU A 54 -11.18 -19.69 -9.56
CA GLU A 54 -11.82 -19.83 -10.88
C GLU A 54 -10.84 -20.35 -11.95
N PHE A 55 -9.56 -19.97 -11.88
CA PHE A 55 -8.57 -20.23 -12.93
C PHE A 55 -7.29 -20.92 -12.45
N GLY A 56 -7.03 -20.99 -11.14
CA GLY A 56 -5.78 -21.50 -10.58
C GLY A 56 -4.58 -20.60 -10.90
N GLU A 57 -4.82 -19.30 -11.00
CA GLU A 57 -3.82 -18.29 -11.36
C GLU A 57 -3.64 -17.30 -10.21
N SER A 58 -2.39 -16.91 -9.93
CA SER A 58 -2.05 -15.91 -8.92
C SER A 58 -1.60 -14.60 -9.57
N LEU A 59 -1.62 -13.51 -8.80
CA LEU A 59 -1.17 -12.20 -9.29
C LEU A 59 0.36 -12.08 -9.21
N PRO A 60 1.00 -11.33 -10.13
CA PRO A 60 2.44 -11.09 -10.09
C PRO A 60 2.85 -10.02 -9.06
N VAL A 61 1.89 -9.47 -8.32
CA VAL A 61 2.08 -8.45 -7.29
C VAL A 61 1.51 -9.00 -5.97
N VAL A 62 2.15 -8.63 -4.86
CA VAL A 62 1.76 -9.03 -3.51
C VAL A 62 1.56 -7.78 -2.67
N LEU A 63 0.64 -7.84 -1.72
CA LEU A 63 0.53 -6.81 -0.70
C LEU A 63 1.69 -6.97 0.28
N ASP A 64 2.28 -5.84 0.68
CA ASP A 64 3.30 -5.82 1.72
C ASP A 64 2.59 -5.78 3.08
N ASP A 65 2.47 -6.94 3.71
CA ASP A 65 1.79 -7.15 5.00
C ASP A 65 2.66 -6.70 6.20
N SER A 66 3.82 -6.09 5.96
CA SER A 66 4.59 -5.52 7.06
C SER A 66 3.83 -4.30 7.59
N ASP A 67 3.31 -4.43 8.81
CA ASP A 67 2.80 -3.36 9.68
C ASP A 67 3.81 -2.19 9.93
N GLU A 68 4.90 -2.11 9.16
CA GLU A 68 5.92 -1.05 9.19
C GLU A 68 5.59 0.15 8.29
N LEU A 69 4.38 0.24 7.74
CA LEU A 69 3.84 1.50 7.22
C LEU A 69 3.38 2.38 8.38
N ASP A 70 4.28 2.71 9.30
CA ASP A 70 4.12 3.93 10.09
C ASP A 70 4.28 5.10 9.11
N ALA A 71 3.17 5.66 8.66
CA ALA A 71 3.14 6.89 7.86
C ALA A 71 3.81 8.09 8.59
N HIS A 72 4.20 7.90 9.85
CA HIS A 72 5.02 8.79 10.66
C HIS A 72 6.47 8.35 10.89
N ALA A 73 7.02 7.42 10.11
CA ALA A 73 8.48 7.29 10.01
C ALA A 73 9.03 8.53 9.30
N VAL A 74 8.99 9.66 10.00
CA VAL A 74 9.78 10.85 9.73
C VAL A 74 11.21 10.36 9.48
N GLU A 75 11.71 10.64 8.29
CA GLU A 75 13.14 10.58 8.01
C GLU A 75 13.84 11.37 9.11
N ASP A 76 14.51 10.68 10.03
CA ASP A 76 15.51 11.32 10.87
C ASP A 76 16.73 11.55 9.97
N GLU A 77 16.61 12.54 9.07
CA GLU A 77 17.67 13.02 8.18
C GLU A 77 18.80 13.74 8.95
N ASP A 78 18.71 13.82 10.29
CA ASP A 78 19.58 14.64 11.15
C ASP A 78 20.75 13.87 11.82
N GLU A 79 21.00 12.58 11.52
CA GLU A 79 22.13 11.80 12.11
C GLU A 79 23.30 11.47 11.15
N LEU A 80 23.48 12.18 10.02
CA LEU A 80 24.67 12.02 9.15
C LEU A 80 25.59 13.25 9.12
N ASP A 81 25.98 13.76 10.29
CA ASP A 81 27.09 14.71 10.46
C ASP A 81 27.77 14.30 11.80
N ASP A 82 28.87 13.54 11.82
CA ASP A 82 30.18 14.16 12.06
C ASP A 82 31.40 13.19 11.96
N ASP A 83 31.27 11.97 11.40
CA ASP A 83 32.36 10.96 11.49
C ASP A 83 33.12 10.69 10.17
N ILE A 84 33.26 11.67 9.27
CA ILE A 84 34.32 11.61 8.23
C ILE A 84 35.63 12.08 8.87
N GLU A 85 36.18 11.26 9.77
CA GLU A 85 37.56 11.42 10.21
C GLU A 85 38.50 11.25 9.01
N GLU A 86 39.26 12.31 8.75
CA GLU A 86 40.35 12.47 7.79
C GLU A 86 41.19 11.18 7.64
N PHE A 87 41.00 10.47 6.52
CA PHE A 87 41.80 9.31 6.14
C PHE A 87 43.24 9.77 5.83
N GLU A 88 44.12 9.81 6.83
CA GLU A 88 45.56 9.99 6.63
C GLU A 88 46.12 8.82 5.79
N LEU A 89 46.42 9.10 4.52
CA LEU A 89 47.08 8.20 3.58
C LEU A 89 48.54 7.98 4.00
N HIS A 90 48.89 6.78 4.49
CA HIS A 90 50.28 6.35 4.69
C HIS A 90 50.78 5.48 3.53
#